data_AF-A0A6I9MHG6-F1
#
_entry.id   AF-A0A6I9MHG6-F1
#
_cell.length_a   1.000
_cell.length_b   1.000
_cell.length_c   1.000
_cell.angle_alpha   90.00
_cell.angle_beta   90.00
_cell.angle_gamma   90.00
#
_symmetry.space_group_name_H-M   'P 1'
#
loop_
_entity.id
_entity.type
_entity.pdbx_description
1 polymer ?
#
loop_
_entity_poly.entity_id
_entity_poly.type
_entity_poly.pdbx_seq_one_letter_code
_entity_poly.pdbx_strand_id
1 'polypeptide(L)'
;SRREGYENFFGKLQQHSIPVFIFSAGIGDVLEEVIRQAGVYHSNVKVVSNFMDFDENGVLKGFKGELIHVFNKHDGALRNTDYFSQLKDNSNIILLGDSQGDLRMADGVANVEHILKIGYLNDRVDELLEKYMDSYDIVLVKEESLEVVNSILQKTL
;
A
#
# COMPACT_ATOMS: atom_id res chain seq x y z
N SER A 1 1.51 11.31 9.36
CA SER A 1 2.65 10.82 10.19
C SER A 1 3.04 9.45 9.69
N ARG A 2 4.28 9.00 9.93
CA ARG A 2 4.66 7.60 9.75
C ARG A 2 4.16 6.81 10.97
N ARG A 3 3.61 5.62 10.75
CA ARG A 3 3.13 4.75 11.84
C ARG A 3 4.32 4.21 12.64
N GLU A 4 4.14 3.99 13.93
CA GLU A 4 5.18 3.42 14.80
C GLU A 4 5.60 2.02 14.32
N GLY A 5 6.91 1.74 14.33
CA GLY A 5 7.46 0.45 13.90
C GLY A 5 7.65 0.29 12.39
N TYR A 6 7.62 1.37 11.60
CA TYR A 6 7.83 1.32 10.15
C TYR A 6 9.24 0.87 9.76
N GLU A 7 10.27 1.20 10.54
CA GLU A 7 11.64 0.76 10.27
C GLU A 7 11.74 -0.77 10.29
N ASN A 8 11.12 -1.41 11.30
CA ASN A 8 11.08 -2.87 11.42
C ASN A 8 10.28 -3.51 10.28
N PHE A 9 9.15 -2.89 9.92
CA PHE A 9 8.30 -3.35 8.82
C PHE A 9 9.07 -3.40 7.49
N PHE A 10 9.63 -2.27 7.06
CA PHE A 10 10.38 -2.21 5.81
C PHE A 10 11.68 -3.00 5.87
N GLY A 11 12.38 -2.97 7.01
CA GLY A 11 13.64 -3.70 7.20
C GLY A 11 13.49 -5.21 7.07
N LYS A 12 12.47 -5.81 7.72
CA LYS A 12 12.21 -7.25 7.62
C LYS A 12 11.80 -7.68 6.22
N LEU A 13 10.94 -6.89 5.57
CA LEU A 13 10.50 -7.18 4.20
C LEU A 13 11.66 -7.13 3.22
N GLN A 14 12.55 -6.13 3.34
CA GLN A 14 13.76 -6.06 2.53
C GLN A 14 14.72 -7.22 2.82
N GLN A 15 14.93 -7.58 4.09
CA GLN A 15 15.81 -8.69 4.48
C GLN A 15 15.42 -10.01 3.81
N HIS A 16 14.12 -10.26 3.67
CA HIS A 16 13.58 -11.48 3.05
C HIS A 16 13.22 -11.27 1.58
N SER A 17 13.58 -10.14 0.98
CA SER A 17 13.27 -9.78 -0.41
C SER A 17 11.78 -9.88 -0.75
N ILE A 18 10.90 -9.57 0.22
CA ILE A 18 9.46 -9.61 0.03
C ILE A 18 9.05 -8.40 -0.82
N PRO A 19 8.38 -8.58 -1.97
CA PRO A 19 7.90 -7.47 -2.78
C PRO A 19 6.90 -6.60 -2.02
N VAL A 20 7.14 -5.29 -2.00
CA VAL A 20 6.25 -4.30 -1.37
C VAL A 20 5.69 -3.41 -2.47
N PHE A 21 4.37 -3.44 -2.64
CA PHE A 21 3.67 -2.62 -3.61
C PHE A 21 2.87 -1.52 -2.90
N ILE A 22 3.38 -0.29 -2.93
CA ILE A 22 2.72 0.87 -2.35
C ILE A 22 1.84 1.51 -3.42
N PHE A 23 0.53 1.42 -3.23
CA PHE A 23 -0.45 1.99 -4.15
C PHE A 23 -1.22 3.14 -3.50
N SER A 24 -0.86 4.37 -3.88
CA SER A 24 -1.34 5.60 -3.23
C SER A 24 -2.11 6.50 -4.21
N ALA A 25 -3.27 7.00 -3.79
CA ALA A 25 -4.00 8.07 -4.48
C ALA A 25 -3.44 9.49 -4.20
N GLY A 26 -2.34 9.59 -3.42
CA GLY A 26 -1.65 10.83 -3.13
C GLY A 26 -0.68 11.27 -4.24
N ILE A 27 0.34 12.04 -3.86
CA ILE A 27 1.40 12.53 -4.76
C ILE A 27 2.62 11.61 -4.64
N GLY A 28 3.03 11.00 -5.75
CA GLY A 28 4.10 10.02 -5.81
C GLY A 28 5.47 10.58 -5.41
N ASP A 29 5.87 11.73 -5.97
CA ASP A 29 7.17 12.36 -5.72
C ASP A 29 7.37 12.69 -4.23
N VAL A 30 6.31 13.16 -3.57
CA VAL A 30 6.31 13.44 -2.12
C VAL A 30 6.40 12.15 -1.32
N LEU A 31 5.65 11.11 -1.70
CA LEU A 31 5.69 9.82 -1.03
C LEU A 31 7.09 9.22 -1.10
N GLU A 32 7.69 9.16 -2.29
CA GLU A 32 9.05 8.66 -2.51
C GLU A 32 10.06 9.41 -1.65
N GLU A 33 9.98 10.75 -1.61
CA GLU A 33 10.90 11.55 -0.83
C GLU A 33 10.74 11.29 0.68
N VAL A 34 9.52 11.11 1.17
CA VAL A 34 9.25 10.75 2.58
C VAL A 34 9.89 9.41 2.93
N ILE A 35 9.71 8.37 2.13
CA ILE A 35 10.29 7.03 2.42
C ILE A 35 11.80 6.98 2.17
N ARG A 36 12.32 7.81 1.26
CA ARG A 36 13.76 7.96 1.00
C ARG A 36 14.47 8.62 2.17
N GLN A 37 13.96 9.76 2.66
CA GLN A 37 14.52 10.43 3.84
C GLN A 37 14.39 9.58 5.11
N ALA A 38 13.37 8.72 5.17
CA ALA A 38 13.21 7.74 6.24
C ALA A 38 14.19 6.55 6.14
N GLY A 39 14.96 6.42 5.06
CA GLY A 39 15.92 5.32 4.87
C GLY A 39 15.28 3.97 4.57
N VAL A 40 14.00 3.94 4.18
CA VAL A 40 13.22 2.70 3.97
C VAL A 40 12.80 2.47 2.53
N TYR A 41 13.23 3.33 1.60
CA TYR A 41 13.00 3.14 0.17
C TYR A 41 13.98 2.12 -0.42
N HIS A 42 13.76 0.85 -0.13
CA HIS A 42 14.60 -0.26 -0.56
C HIS A 42 14.22 -0.78 -1.95
N SER A 43 15.07 -1.63 -2.53
CA SER A 43 14.88 -2.19 -3.88
C SER A 43 13.64 -3.08 -4.04
N ASN A 44 13.13 -3.65 -2.94
CA ASN A 44 11.91 -4.44 -2.94
C ASN A 44 10.63 -3.60 -2.92
N VAL A 45 10.73 -2.26 -2.81
CA VAL A 45 9.58 -1.35 -2.75
C VAL A 45 9.29 -0.77 -4.14
N LYS A 46 8.07 -1.00 -4.62
CA LYS A 46 7.51 -0.35 -5.81
C LYS A 46 6.42 0.63 -5.42
N VAL A 47 6.48 1.85 -5.94
CA VAL A 47 5.48 2.90 -5.73
C VAL A 47 4.65 3.10 -6.99
N VAL A 48 3.33 3.11 -6.85
CA VAL A 48 2.37 3.52 -7.88
C VAL A 48 1.48 4.61 -7.29
N SER A 49 1.54 5.81 -7.87
CA SER A 49 0.83 6.99 -7.40
C SER A 49 0.72 8.06 -8.48
N ASN A 50 0.14 9.23 -8.15
CA ASN A 50 0.08 10.36 -9.07
C ASN A 50 1.41 11.11 -9.05
N PHE A 51 2.25 10.85 -10.06
CA PHE A 51 3.54 11.51 -10.20
C PHE A 51 3.41 12.86 -10.91
N MET A 52 4.10 13.85 -10.39
CA MET A 52 4.17 15.18 -10.95
C MET A 52 4.85 15.16 -12.33
N ASP A 53 4.32 15.99 -13.23
CA ASP A 53 4.95 16.31 -14.50
C ASP A 53 5.50 17.73 -14.44
N PHE A 54 6.80 17.85 -14.68
CA PHE A 54 7.53 19.11 -14.63
C PHE A 54 7.87 19.57 -16.04
N ASP A 55 7.87 20.89 -16.24
CA ASP A 55 8.36 21.49 -17.48
C ASP A 55 9.91 21.52 -17.52
N GLU A 56 10.46 22.09 -18.59
CA GLU A 56 11.92 22.21 -18.80
C GLU A 56 12.62 23.05 -17.71
N ASN A 57 11.87 23.88 -16.98
CA ASN A 57 12.38 24.72 -15.90
C ASN A 57 12.20 24.08 -14.51
N GLY A 58 11.67 22.85 -14.44
CA GLY A 58 11.37 22.18 -13.18
C GLY A 58 10.11 22.71 -12.48
N VAL A 59 9.22 23.39 -13.21
CA VAL A 59 7.95 23.89 -12.67
C VAL A 59 6.85 22.86 -12.90
N LEU A 60 6.06 22.60 -11.86
CA LEU A 60 4.92 21.67 -11.93
C LEU A 60 3.91 22.16 -12.97
N LYS A 61 3.68 21.36 -14.02
CA LYS A 61 2.71 21.64 -15.09
C LYS A 61 1.52 20.69 -15.12
N GLY A 62 1.59 19.56 -14.42
CA GLY A 62 0.52 18.56 -14.39
C GLY A 62 0.91 17.29 -13.64
N PHE A 63 0.18 16.21 -13.91
CA PHE A 63 0.48 14.86 -13.40
C PHE A 63 0.59 13.88 -14.57
N LYS A 64 1.47 12.89 -14.42
CA LYS A 64 1.74 11.85 -15.41
C LYS A 64 0.69 10.75 -15.35
N GLY A 65 0.36 10.18 -16.50
CA GLY A 65 -0.54 9.03 -16.60
C GLY A 65 -1.99 9.38 -16.25
N GLU A 66 -2.75 8.37 -15.83
CA GLU A 66 -4.13 8.56 -15.40
C GLU A 66 -4.23 8.78 -13.91
N LEU A 67 -5.18 9.64 -13.52
CA LEU A 67 -5.43 10.00 -12.13
C LEU A 67 -5.83 8.77 -11.31
N ILE A 68 -5.11 8.53 -10.23
CA ILE A 68 -5.47 7.57 -9.18
C ILE A 68 -6.19 8.34 -8.07
N HIS A 69 -7.42 7.97 -7.78
CA HIS A 69 -8.21 8.43 -6.66
C HIS A 69 -8.70 7.24 -5.82
N VAL A 70 -9.26 7.52 -4.63
CA VAL A 70 -9.65 6.49 -3.64
C VAL A 70 -10.59 5.41 -4.22
N PHE A 71 -11.38 5.73 -5.25
CA PHE A 71 -12.39 4.83 -5.81
C PHE A 71 -11.97 4.07 -7.08
N ASN A 72 -10.85 4.41 -7.73
CA ASN A 72 -10.41 3.76 -8.98
C ASN A 72 -9.12 2.94 -8.81
N LYS A 73 -8.76 2.59 -7.58
CA LYS A 73 -7.62 1.70 -7.33
C LYS A 73 -7.75 0.36 -8.05
N HIS A 74 -8.97 -0.12 -8.30
CA HIS A 74 -9.23 -1.26 -9.18
C HIS A 74 -8.55 -1.11 -10.56
N ASP A 75 -8.78 0.02 -11.24
CA ASP A 75 -8.27 0.26 -12.59
C ASP A 75 -6.75 0.35 -12.62
N GLY A 76 -6.16 0.99 -11.60
CA GLY A 76 -4.70 1.04 -11.48
C GLY A 76 -4.08 -0.32 -11.12
N ALA A 77 -4.76 -1.17 -10.35
CA ALA A 77 -4.27 -2.53 -10.08
C ALA A 77 -4.22 -3.35 -11.37
N LEU A 78 -5.26 -3.29 -12.20
CA LEU A 78 -5.33 -3.98 -13.49
C LEU A 78 -4.33 -3.47 -14.54
N ARG A 79 -3.83 -2.23 -14.40
CA ARG A 79 -2.79 -1.67 -15.29
C ARG A 79 -1.38 -2.13 -14.93
N ASN A 80 -1.19 -2.71 -13.75
CA ASN A 80 0.10 -3.19 -13.27
C ASN A 80 0.26 -4.71 -13.44
N THR A 81 -0.44 -5.31 -14.40
CA THR A 81 -0.40 -6.75 -14.70
C THR A 81 1.00 -7.24 -15.04
N ASP A 82 1.83 -6.43 -15.71
CA ASP A 82 3.23 -6.79 -15.96
C ASP A 82 4.03 -6.99 -14.67
N TYR A 83 3.74 -6.20 -13.63
CA TYR A 83 4.36 -6.38 -12.32
C TYR A 83 3.81 -7.60 -11.60
N PHE A 84 2.49 -7.76 -11.55
CA PHE A 84 1.87 -8.89 -10.87
C PHE A 84 2.15 -10.24 -11.54
N SER A 85 2.34 -10.26 -12.87
CA SER A 85 2.72 -11.48 -13.60
C SER A 85 4.14 -11.96 -13.25
N GLN A 86 5.05 -11.04 -12.92
CA GLN A 86 6.38 -11.39 -12.40
C GLN A 86 6.32 -11.96 -10.97
N LEU A 87 5.24 -11.65 -10.24
CA LEU A 87 4.99 -12.10 -8.86
C LEU A 87 3.97 -13.25 -8.79
N LYS A 88 3.75 -13.98 -9.88
CA LYS A 88 2.75 -15.07 -9.95
C LYS A 88 2.92 -16.17 -8.89
N ASP A 89 4.15 -16.36 -8.41
CA ASP A 89 4.50 -17.37 -7.41
C ASP A 89 4.29 -16.83 -5.98
N ASN A 90 4.07 -15.52 -5.81
CA ASN A 90 3.73 -14.87 -4.54
C ASN A 90 2.22 -14.91 -4.30
N SER A 91 1.69 -16.10 -4.01
CA SER A 91 0.25 -16.34 -3.84
C SER A 91 -0.32 -15.90 -2.48
N ASN A 92 0.54 -15.55 -1.52
CA ASN A 92 0.16 -15.11 -0.17
C ASN A 92 0.33 -13.60 -0.02
N ILE A 93 -0.75 -12.91 0.32
CA ILE A 93 -0.83 -11.44 0.29
C ILE A 93 -1.26 -10.91 1.66
N ILE A 94 -0.58 -9.85 2.11
CA ILE A 94 -1.07 -8.99 3.18
C ILE A 94 -1.43 -7.64 2.56
N LEU A 95 -2.71 -7.27 2.66
CA LEU A 95 -3.23 -6.00 2.18
C LEU A 95 -3.46 -5.07 3.38
N LEU A 96 -2.84 -3.89 3.34
CA LEU A 96 -3.02 -2.84 4.33
C LEU A 96 -3.76 -1.67 3.67
N GLY A 97 -4.88 -1.22 4.26
CA GLY A 97 -5.67 -0.10 3.74
C GLY A 97 -6.30 0.73 4.86
N ASP A 98 -6.74 1.93 4.54
CA ASP A 98 -7.46 2.84 5.45
C ASP A 98 -8.80 3.32 4.88
N SER A 99 -9.18 2.79 3.71
CA SER A 99 -10.42 3.09 3.02
C SER A 99 -11.05 1.82 2.44
N GLN A 100 -12.33 1.92 2.08
CA GLN A 100 -13.02 0.82 1.38
C GLN A 100 -12.49 0.62 -0.05
N GLY A 101 -11.91 1.65 -0.66
CA GLY A 101 -11.32 1.55 -1.99
C GLY A 101 -10.04 0.72 -2.03
N ASP A 102 -9.33 0.63 -0.91
CA ASP A 102 -8.08 -0.12 -0.78
C ASP A 102 -8.26 -1.63 -0.90
N LEU A 103 -9.47 -2.13 -0.59
CA LEU A 103 -9.84 -3.54 -0.77
C LEU A 103 -9.66 -4.02 -2.22
N ARG A 104 -9.61 -3.08 -3.18
CA ARG A 104 -9.45 -3.33 -4.61
C ARG A 104 -8.00 -3.29 -5.09
N MET A 105 -7.02 -3.03 -4.21
CA MET A 105 -5.60 -2.92 -4.59
C MET A 105 -4.99 -4.25 -5.03
N ALA A 106 -5.57 -5.38 -4.59
CA ALA A 106 -5.11 -6.71 -4.96
C ALA A 106 -5.79 -7.29 -6.21
N ASP A 107 -6.70 -6.55 -6.86
CA ASP A 107 -7.48 -7.06 -8.01
C ASP A 107 -6.61 -7.40 -9.23
N GLY A 108 -5.41 -6.84 -9.33
CA GLY A 108 -4.43 -7.14 -10.38
C GLY A 108 -3.59 -8.40 -10.13
N VAL A 109 -3.70 -9.04 -8.96
CA VAL A 109 -2.90 -10.21 -8.62
C VAL A 109 -3.48 -11.46 -9.27
N ALA A 110 -2.67 -12.12 -10.11
CA ALA A 110 -3.13 -13.20 -10.97
C ALA A 110 -3.48 -14.50 -10.21
N ASN A 111 -2.77 -14.80 -9.12
CA ASN A 111 -2.95 -16.02 -8.34
C ASN A 111 -2.93 -15.70 -6.85
N VAL A 112 -4.08 -15.83 -6.19
CA VAL A 112 -4.22 -15.59 -4.75
C VAL A 112 -4.62 -16.90 -4.08
N GLU A 113 -3.72 -17.45 -3.26
CA GLU A 113 -4.00 -18.62 -2.42
C GLU A 113 -4.52 -18.18 -1.06
N HIS A 114 -3.83 -17.22 -0.43
CA HIS A 114 -4.25 -16.60 0.82
C HIS A 114 -4.11 -15.08 0.75
N ILE A 115 -5.12 -14.36 1.23
CA ILE A 115 -5.07 -12.91 1.41
C ILE A 115 -5.57 -12.55 2.80
N LEU A 116 -4.78 -11.77 3.53
CA LEU A 116 -5.15 -11.17 4.80
C LEU A 116 -5.30 -9.66 4.61
N LYS A 117 -6.48 -9.12 4.93
CA LYS A 117 -6.81 -7.71 4.80
C LYS A 117 -6.85 -7.04 6.17
N ILE A 118 -6.00 -6.05 6.37
CA ILE A 118 -5.91 -5.27 7.61
C ILE A 118 -6.32 -3.82 7.30
N GLY A 119 -7.38 -3.35 7.94
CA GLY A 119 -7.99 -2.05 7.72
C GLY A 119 -7.76 -1.12 8.91
N TYR A 120 -7.19 0.06 8.67
CA TYR A 120 -7.07 1.12 9.67
C TYR A 120 -8.30 2.02 9.64
N LEU A 121 -9.07 2.04 10.74
CA LEU A 121 -10.24 2.90 10.89
C LEU A 121 -9.88 4.08 11.80
N ASN A 122 -9.40 5.17 11.18
CA ASN A 122 -8.89 6.33 11.91
C ASN A 122 -9.99 7.38 12.23
N ASP A 123 -11.06 7.44 11.43
CA ASP A 123 -12.10 8.47 11.51
C ASP A 123 -13.50 7.87 11.31
N ARG A 124 -14.55 8.57 11.76
CA ARG A 124 -15.97 8.16 11.70
C ARG A 124 -16.19 6.73 12.20
N VAL A 125 -15.54 6.39 13.32
CA VAL A 125 -15.53 5.02 13.88
C VAL A 125 -16.94 4.50 14.07
N ASP A 126 -17.80 5.25 14.75
CA ASP A 126 -19.17 4.81 15.08
C ASP A 126 -20.02 4.54 13.83
N GLU A 127 -19.76 5.24 12.73
CA GLU A 127 -20.50 5.11 11.47
C GLU A 127 -19.95 3.99 10.58
N LEU A 128 -18.64 3.73 10.63
CA LEU A 128 -17.94 2.90 9.66
C LEU A 128 -17.48 1.56 10.23
N LEU A 129 -17.50 1.36 11.55
CA LEU A 129 -16.95 0.16 12.18
C LEU A 129 -17.59 -1.12 11.64
N GLU A 130 -18.91 -1.20 11.59
CA GLU A 130 -19.63 -2.38 11.08
C GLU A 130 -19.20 -2.69 9.64
N LYS A 131 -19.19 -1.68 8.77
CA LYS A 131 -18.75 -1.83 7.38
C LYS A 131 -17.30 -2.28 7.26
N TYR A 132 -16.40 -1.80 8.12
CA TYR A 132 -15.00 -2.24 8.12
C TYR A 132 -14.89 -3.69 8.59
N MET A 133 -15.62 -4.08 9.64
CA MET A 133 -15.63 -5.46 10.15
C MET A 133 -16.19 -6.45 9.12
N ASP A 134 -17.12 -6.02 8.27
CA ASP A 134 -17.66 -6.85 7.18
C ASP A 134 -16.68 -7.05 6.00
N SER A 135 -15.68 -6.18 5.87
CA SER A 135 -14.87 -6.07 4.64
C SER A 135 -13.37 -6.31 4.84
N TYR A 136 -12.85 -6.10 6.04
CA TYR A 136 -11.48 -6.38 6.47
C TYR A 136 -11.46 -7.52 7.48
N ASP A 137 -10.48 -8.40 7.39
CA ASP A 137 -10.30 -9.52 8.32
C ASP A 137 -9.86 -9.03 9.71
N ILE A 138 -9.06 -7.95 9.75
CA ILE A 138 -8.61 -7.29 10.97
C ILE A 138 -8.86 -5.79 10.84
N VAL A 139 -9.59 -5.21 11.79
CA VAL A 139 -9.83 -3.76 11.86
C VAL A 139 -9.06 -3.17 13.03
N LEU A 140 -8.23 -2.17 12.75
CA LEU A 140 -7.44 -1.44 13.73
C LEU A 140 -8.03 -0.04 13.93
N VAL A 141 -8.72 0.17 15.05
CA VAL A 141 -9.47 1.40 15.34
C VAL A 141 -8.57 2.41 16.04
N LYS A 142 -8.37 3.58 15.42
CA LYS A 142 -7.51 4.67 15.95
C LYS A 142 -6.11 4.20 16.36
N GLU A 143 -5.59 3.19 15.67
CA GLU A 143 -4.26 2.63 15.87
C GLU A 143 -3.25 3.42 15.04
N GLU A 144 -2.08 3.72 15.61
CA GLU A 144 -1.01 4.52 14.97
C GLU A 144 0.27 3.69 14.74
N SER A 145 0.27 2.40 15.05
CA SER A 145 1.40 1.48 14.87
C SER A 145 1.21 0.45 13.75
N LEU A 146 2.32 -0.21 13.40
CA LEU A 146 2.37 -1.39 12.55
C LEU A 146 2.59 -2.68 13.35
N GLU A 147 2.34 -2.68 14.67
CA GLU A 147 2.69 -3.81 15.55
C GLU A 147 2.00 -5.12 15.13
N VAL A 148 0.71 -5.05 14.80
CA VAL A 148 -0.08 -6.22 14.39
C VAL A 148 0.50 -6.87 13.14
N VAL A 149 0.76 -6.08 12.09
CA VAL A 149 1.38 -6.63 10.86
C VAL A 149 2.81 -7.08 11.09
N ASN A 150 3.61 -6.35 11.89
CA ASN A 150 4.97 -6.76 12.26
C ASN A 150 5.00 -8.09 13.03
N SER A 151 4.00 -8.35 13.86
CA SER A 151 3.84 -9.61 14.61
C SER A 151 3.48 -10.77 13.69
N ILE A 152 2.63 -10.53 12.68
CA ILE A 152 2.32 -11.51 11.63
C ILE A 152 3.58 -11.83 10.82
N LEU A 153 4.31 -10.82 10.37
CA LEU A 153 5.55 -10.98 9.62
C LEU A 153 6.60 -11.76 10.44
N GLN A 154 6.72 -11.50 11.75
CA GLN A 154 7.64 -12.22 12.64
C GLN A 154 7.36 -13.74 12.74
N LYS A 155 6.12 -14.17 12.50
CA LYS A 155 5.75 -15.60 12.51
C LYS A 155 5.76 -16.23 11.12
N THR A 156 5.79 -15.42 10.07
CA THR A 156 5.68 -15.86 8.67
C THR A 156 7.03 -15.93 7.98
N LEU A 157 7.94 -15.00 8.31
CA LEU A 157 9.28 -14.87 7.75
C LEU A 157 10.33 -15.60 8.58
#